data_AF-A0A0F7M263-F1
#
_entry.id   AF-A0A0F7M263-F1
#
_cell.length_a   1.000
_cell.length_b   1.000
_cell.length_c   1.000
_cell.angle_alpha   90.00
_cell.angle_beta   90.00
_cell.angle_gamma   90.00
#
_symmetry.space_group_name_H-M   'P 1'
#
loop_
_entity.id
_entity.type
_entity.pdbx_description
1 polymer ?
#
loop_
_entity_poly.entity_id
_entity_poly.type
_entity_poly.pdbx_seq_one_letter_code
_entity_poly.pdbx_strand_id
1 'polypeptide(L)'
;MRTVITALLIGVILISQSQAASWKSCKKRKQEAVRLEQALGKGKKLKGYKSGAAMKKARRNHEQWLWKNCRYYSSRLRDLEQELM
;
A
#
# COMPACT_ATOMS: atom_id res chain seq x y z
N MET A 1 -33.84 -17.33 29.34
CA MET A 1 -33.82 -16.51 28.10
C MET A 1 -33.07 -15.20 28.34
N ARG A 2 -31.75 -15.25 28.56
CA ARG A 2 -30.94 -14.04 28.86
C ARG A 2 -29.52 -14.09 28.26
N THR A 3 -29.12 -15.27 27.77
CA THR A 3 -27.81 -15.56 27.18
C THR A 3 -27.77 -15.45 25.66
N VAL A 4 -28.92 -15.37 24.98
CA VAL A 4 -28.98 -15.32 23.50
C VAL A 4 -28.73 -13.89 22.98
N ILE A 5 -29.06 -12.87 23.77
CA ILE A 5 -28.96 -11.45 23.36
C ILE A 5 -27.50 -10.98 23.29
N THR A 6 -26.61 -11.53 24.12
CA THR A 6 -25.19 -11.16 24.14
C THR A 6 -24.39 -11.72 22.96
N ALA A 7 -24.85 -12.80 22.32
CA ALA A 7 -24.16 -13.39 21.18
C ALA A 7 -24.32 -12.57 19.88
N LEU A 8 -25.41 -11.80 19.75
CA LEU A 8 -25.72 -11.03 18.54
C LEU A 8 -24.91 -9.72 18.42
N LEU A 9 -24.41 -9.18 19.53
CA LEU A 9 -23.64 -7.93 19.54
C LEU A 9 -22.16 -8.10 19.20
N ILE A 10 -21.60 -9.32 19.31
CA ILE A 10 -20.19 -9.58 19.03
C ILE A 10 -19.94 -9.84 17.53
N GLY A 11 -20.97 -10.25 16.78
CA GLY A 11 -20.86 -10.54 15.35
C GLY A 11 -20.60 -9.33 14.44
N VAL A 12 -20.87 -8.11 14.90
CA VAL A 12 -20.80 -6.89 14.07
C VAL A 12 -19.40 -6.27 14.04
N ILE A 13 -18.49 -6.64 14.95
CA ILE A 13 -17.16 -6.00 15.05
C ILE A 13 -16.16 -6.57 14.03
N LEU A 14 -16.49 -7.69 13.37
CA LEU A 14 -15.67 -8.31 12.32
C LEU A 14 -16.03 -7.84 10.90
N ILE A 15 -16.78 -6.74 10.76
CA ILE A 15 -16.92 -6.07 9.46
C ILE A 15 -15.55 -5.49 9.13
N SER A 16 -14.82 -6.28 8.33
CA SER A 16 -13.57 -5.95 7.65
C SER A 16 -13.51 -4.46 7.40
N GLN A 17 -12.76 -3.78 8.25
CA GLN A 17 -12.45 -2.39 8.06
C GLN A 17 -11.65 -2.31 6.77
N SER A 18 -12.35 -2.03 5.68
CA SER A 18 -11.85 -1.30 4.53
C SER A 18 -11.47 0.12 4.99
N GLN A 19 -10.61 0.20 6.02
CA GLN A 19 -9.94 1.40 6.46
C GLN A 19 -9.01 1.75 5.32
N ALA A 20 -9.47 2.67 4.49
CA ALA A 20 -8.59 3.41 3.59
C ALA A 20 -7.35 3.80 4.39
N ALA A 21 -6.18 3.36 3.92
CA ALA A 21 -4.96 3.63 4.66
C ALA A 21 -4.77 5.14 4.76
N SER A 22 -4.15 5.61 5.85
CA SER A 22 -3.90 7.04 6.01
C SER A 22 -3.06 7.59 4.86
N TRP A 23 -3.26 8.87 4.52
CA TRP A 23 -2.47 9.55 3.49
C TRP A 23 -0.95 9.38 3.73
N LYS A 24 -0.49 9.44 4.98
CA LYS A 24 0.93 9.25 5.35
C LYS A 24 1.45 7.88 4.91
N SER A 25 0.67 6.82 5.12
CA SER A 25 1.02 5.46 4.70
C SER A 25 1.04 5.33 3.18
N CYS A 26 0.03 5.89 2.50
CA CYS A 26 -0.04 5.92 1.03
C CYS A 26 1.15 6.66 0.41
N LYS A 27 1.45 7.87 0.91
CA LYS A 27 2.60 8.69 0.47
C LYS A 27 3.91 7.91 0.60
N LYS A 28 4.19 7.36 1.77
CA LYS A 28 5.42 6.58 2.03
C LYS A 28 5.52 5.39 1.07
N ARG A 29 4.42 4.67 0.84
CA ARG A 29 4.41 3.49 -0.02
C ARG A 29 4.65 3.85 -1.49
N LYS A 30 4.09 4.96 -1.98
CA LYS A 30 4.30 5.45 -3.35
C LYS A 30 5.73 5.96 -3.55
N GLN A 31 6.29 6.68 -2.57
CA GLN A 31 7.70 7.09 -2.59
C GLN A 31 8.65 5.90 -2.76
N GLU A 32 8.44 4.80 -2.01
CA GLU A 32 9.24 3.58 -2.16
C GLU A 32 9.03 2.91 -3.53
N ALA A 33 7.80 2.91 -4.05
CA ALA A 33 7.51 2.37 -5.38
C ALA A 33 8.26 3.14 -6.49
N VAL A 34 8.21 4.48 -6.46
CA VAL A 34 8.91 5.36 -7.40
C VAL A 34 10.42 5.21 -7.26
N ARG A 35 10.95 5.15 -6.04
CA ARG A 35 12.38 4.91 -5.78
C ARG A 35 12.87 3.60 -6.40
N LEU A 36 12.07 2.53 -6.27
CA LEU A 36 12.38 1.24 -6.89
C LEU A 36 12.32 1.32 -8.41
N GLU A 37 11.35 2.04 -8.96
CA GLU A 37 11.22 2.25 -10.40
C GLU A 37 12.41 2.98 -10.99
N GLN A 38 12.81 4.11 -10.40
CA GLN A 38 13.98 4.87 -10.83
C GLN A 38 15.26 4.02 -10.75
N ALA A 39 15.44 3.27 -9.67
CA ALA A 39 16.60 2.40 -9.51
C ALA A 39 16.63 1.29 -10.58
N LEU A 40 15.47 0.68 -10.88
CA LEU A 40 15.34 -0.31 -11.95
C LEU A 40 15.63 0.29 -13.33
N GLY A 41 15.12 1.50 -13.61
CA GLY A 41 15.37 2.21 -14.88
C GLY A 41 16.85 2.53 -15.08
N LYS A 42 17.58 2.84 -13.99
CA LYS A 42 19.02 3.09 -14.00
C LYS A 42 19.88 1.82 -13.91
N GLY A 43 19.28 0.63 -13.91
CA GLY A 43 20.00 -0.65 -13.71
C GLY A 43 20.67 -0.79 -12.34
N LYS A 44 20.32 0.05 -11.37
CA LYS A 44 20.95 0.13 -10.05
C LYS A 44 20.24 -0.79 -9.05
N LYS A 45 20.99 -1.70 -8.42
CA LYS A 45 20.47 -2.49 -7.30
C LYS A 45 20.49 -1.68 -6.00
N LEU A 46 19.34 -1.54 -5.34
CA LEU A 46 19.26 -0.89 -4.03
C LEU A 46 19.72 -1.83 -2.91
N LYS A 47 20.37 -1.26 -1.87
CA LYS A 47 20.76 -1.99 -0.66
C LYS A 47 19.52 -2.54 0.04
N GLY A 48 19.59 -3.78 0.53
CA GLY A 48 18.47 -4.47 1.16
C GLY A 48 17.68 -5.40 0.23
N TYR A 49 17.91 -5.35 -1.08
CA TYR A 49 17.29 -6.28 -2.03
C TYR A 49 18.29 -7.34 -2.52
N LYS A 50 17.81 -8.60 -2.52
CA LYS A 50 18.62 -9.76 -2.93
C LYS A 50 19.01 -9.70 -4.41
N SER A 51 18.12 -9.24 -5.28
CA SER A 51 18.31 -9.17 -6.74
C SER A 51 17.44 -8.09 -7.38
N GLY A 52 17.71 -7.77 -8.67
CA GLY A 52 16.82 -6.90 -9.46
C GLY A 52 15.41 -7.48 -9.62
N ALA A 53 15.27 -8.80 -9.69
CA ALA A 53 13.95 -9.46 -9.69
C ALA A 53 13.21 -9.25 -8.36
N ALA A 54 13.91 -9.29 -7.22
CA ALA A 54 13.33 -8.98 -5.92
C ALA A 54 12.85 -7.52 -5.84
N MET A 55 13.58 -6.58 -6.44
CA MET A 55 13.15 -5.18 -6.55
C MET A 55 11.90 -5.03 -7.42
N LYS A 56 11.85 -5.69 -8.59
CA LYS A 56 10.65 -5.71 -9.45
C LYS A 56 9.45 -6.27 -8.70
N LYS A 57 9.62 -7.35 -7.94
CA LYS A 57 8.56 -7.93 -7.10
C LYS A 57 8.12 -6.96 -6.00
N ALA A 58 9.05 -6.33 -5.30
CA ALA A 58 8.73 -5.35 -4.27
C ALA A 58 7.95 -4.16 -4.83
N ARG A 59 8.38 -3.60 -5.97
CA ARG A 59 7.65 -2.50 -6.66
C ARG A 59 6.21 -2.90 -6.95
N ARG A 60 5.99 -4.07 -7.56
CA ARG A 60 4.63 -4.59 -7.84
C ARG A 60 3.81 -4.76 -6.57
N ASN A 61 4.41 -5.23 -5.48
CA ASN A 61 3.72 -5.39 -4.20
C ASN A 61 3.31 -4.03 -3.60
N HIS A 62 4.14 -2.99 -3.76
CA HIS A 62 3.79 -1.63 -3.35
C HIS A 62 2.61 -1.08 -4.15
N GLU A 63 2.64 -1.21 -5.48
CA GLU A 63 1.55 -0.78 -6.38
C GLU A 63 0.25 -1.53 -6.11
N GLN A 64 0.29 -2.86 -5.93
CA GLN A 64 -0.90 -3.62 -5.56
C GLN A 64 -1.48 -3.18 -4.22
N TRP A 65 -0.63 -2.88 -3.24
CA TRP A 65 -1.10 -2.40 -1.95
C TRP A 65 -1.74 -1.01 -2.07
N LEU A 66 -1.14 -0.10 -2.85
CA LEU A 66 -1.69 1.22 -3.13
C LEU A 66 -3.07 1.14 -3.80
N TRP A 67 -3.21 0.28 -4.80
CA TRP A 67 -4.49 0.07 -5.49
C TRP A 67 -5.59 -0.39 -4.52
N LYS A 68 -5.26 -1.30 -3.59
CA LYS A 68 -6.21 -1.83 -2.59
C LYS A 68 -6.55 -0.83 -1.48
N ASN A 69 -5.58 -0.04 -1.02
CA ASN A 69 -5.70 0.71 0.25
C ASN A 69 -5.79 2.23 0.08
N CYS A 70 -5.41 2.76 -1.08
CA CYS A 70 -5.20 4.20 -1.28
C CYS A 70 -6.03 4.79 -2.43
N ARG A 71 -7.11 4.11 -2.83
CA ARG A 71 -7.97 4.52 -3.96
C ARG A 71 -8.48 5.96 -3.84
N TYR A 72 -8.77 6.41 -2.61
CA TYR A 72 -9.22 7.78 -2.32
C TYR A 72 -8.16 8.86 -2.66
N TYR A 73 -6.87 8.50 -2.64
CA TYR A 73 -5.77 9.42 -2.87
C TYR A 73 -5.17 9.31 -4.28
N SER A 74 -5.85 8.66 -5.23
CA SER A 74 -5.31 8.34 -6.56
C SER A 74 -4.73 9.55 -7.29
N SER A 75 -5.43 10.70 -7.32
CA SER A 75 -4.92 11.94 -7.92
C SER A 75 -3.66 12.42 -7.22
N ARG A 76 -3.71 12.53 -5.89
CA ARG A 76 -2.58 13.02 -5.09
C ARG A 76 -1.35 12.11 -5.17
N LEU A 77 -1.55 10.81 -5.37
CA LEU A 77 -0.48 9.84 -5.62
C LEU A 77 0.16 10.01 -7.00
N ARG A 78 -0.63 10.43 -8.00
CA ARG A 78 -0.15 10.74 -9.35
C ARG A 78 0.65 12.03 -9.37
N ASP A 79 0.18 13.05 -8.68
CA ASP A 79 0.92 14.32 -8.54
C ASP A 79 2.26 14.08 -7.83
N LEU A 80 2.26 13.30 -6.75
CA LEU A 80 3.47 12.89 -6.04
C LEU A 80 4.44 12.09 -6.92
N GLU A 81 3.92 11.23 -7.78
CA GLU A 81 4.74 10.48 -8.74
C GLU A 81 5.43 11.41 -9.73
N GLN A 82 4.70 12.40 -10.26
CA GLN A 82 5.25 13.41 -11.18
C GLN A 82 6.28 14.32 -10.51
N GLU A 83 6.11 14.65 -9.22
CA GLU A 83 7.07 15.46 -8.46
C GLU A 83 8.41 14.71 -8.23
N LEU A 84 8.35 13.39 -8.10
CA LEU A 84 9.52 12.57 -7.73
C LEU A 84 10.30 12.02 -8.92
N MET A 85 9.68 11.92 -10.10
CA MET A 85 10.29 11.39 -11.32
C MET A 85 11.19 12.42 -12.00
#